data_AF-F4CIS3-F1
#
_entry.id   AF-F4CIS3-F1
#
_cell.length_a   1.000
_cell.length_b   1.000
_cell.length_c   1.000
_cell.angle_alpha   90.00
_cell.angle_beta   90.00
_cell.angle_gamma   90.00
#
_symmetry.space_group_name_H-M   'P 1'
#
loop_
_entity.id
_entity.type
_entity.pdbx_description
1 polymer ?
#
loop_
_entity_poly.entity_id
_entity_poly.type
_entity_poly.pdbx_seq_one_letter_code
_entity_poly.pdbx_strand_id
1 'polypeptide(L)'
;MRRTPRSLRVAAVAVAAALATVVGGCSSGPSDADVAWADGLCSSILTFTDAVKTQPNIDSSNPDKAIQGLSDYLGTASTAVQGSIDSMGKLGPSPIDGGDAVVTQLKSTLTSVKSSFDQARQQLQNVDTNDPSALTGALTDALSPLQQLSKLDTSGLNGNADINAAAAKAANCQKLQQTG
;
A
#
# COMPACT_ATOMS: atom_id res chain seq x y z
N MET A 1 -81.47 51.07 -6.25
CA MET A 1 -80.44 51.65 -5.34
C MET A 1 -79.34 50.61 -5.15
N ARG A 2 -78.05 51.02 -5.31
CA ARG A 2 -76.76 50.26 -5.20
C ARG A 2 -76.60 49.03 -6.13
N ARG A 3 -76.04 49.15 -7.35
CA ARG A 3 -74.63 49.32 -7.80
C ARG A 3 -73.69 48.12 -7.50
N THR A 4 -73.69 47.18 -8.44
CA THR A 4 -72.59 46.44 -9.12
C THR A 4 -71.41 45.75 -8.38
N PRO A 5 -70.87 44.66 -8.99
CA PRO A 5 -69.92 43.69 -8.41
C PRO A 5 -68.44 43.99 -8.75
N ARG A 6 -67.49 43.30 -8.11
CA ARG A 6 -66.12 43.14 -8.61
C ARG A 6 -65.43 41.89 -8.06
N SER A 7 -64.89 41.12 -9.00
CA SER A 7 -64.17 39.86 -8.85
C SER A 7 -62.68 40.05 -8.50
N LEU A 8 -61.99 38.92 -8.25
CA LEU A 8 -60.53 38.68 -8.08
C LEU A 8 -59.95 39.07 -6.70
N ARG A 9 -59.14 38.26 -6.00
CA ARG A 9 -58.04 37.38 -6.46
C ARG A 9 -57.83 36.17 -5.52
N VAL A 10 -57.39 35.08 -6.15
CA VAL A 10 -56.75 33.88 -5.57
C VAL A 10 -55.56 34.25 -4.68
N ALA A 11 -55.42 33.56 -3.55
CA ALA A 11 -54.11 33.33 -2.91
C ALA A 11 -54.16 32.03 -2.08
N ALA A 12 -53.88 30.91 -2.73
CA ALA A 12 -53.44 29.69 -2.06
C ALA A 12 -52.04 29.96 -1.51
N VAL A 13 -51.92 30.04 -0.17
CA VAL A 13 -50.61 30.13 0.49
C VAL A 13 -50.15 28.70 0.78
N ALA A 14 -49.46 28.13 -0.19
CA ALA A 14 -48.59 26.97 0.03
C ALA A 14 -47.27 27.49 0.64
N VAL A 15 -47.10 27.36 1.96
CA VAL A 15 -45.76 27.52 2.56
C VAL A 15 -45.06 26.18 2.44
N ALA A 16 -44.15 26.12 1.47
CA ALA A 16 -43.29 24.99 1.19
C ALA A 16 -42.42 24.65 2.40
N ALA A 17 -42.49 23.39 2.84
CA ALA A 17 -41.48 22.77 3.67
C ALA A 17 -40.21 22.58 2.81
N ALA A 18 -39.29 23.53 2.87
CA ALA A 18 -37.93 23.35 2.36
C ALA A 18 -37.09 22.71 3.47
N LEU A 19 -37.11 21.38 3.53
CA LEU A 19 -36.05 20.58 4.14
C LEU A 19 -34.77 20.87 3.36
N ALA A 20 -33.89 21.73 3.88
CA ALA A 20 -32.53 21.87 3.39
C ALA A 20 -31.73 20.65 3.85
N THR A 21 -31.93 19.52 3.16
CA THR A 21 -31.03 18.37 3.22
C THR A 21 -29.68 18.79 2.65
N VAL A 22 -28.65 18.74 3.49
CA VAL A 22 -27.25 18.95 3.12
C VAL A 22 -26.81 17.78 2.25
N VAL A 23 -26.95 17.90 0.93
CA VAL A 23 -26.41 16.92 -0.03
C VAL A 23 -25.94 17.66 -1.28
N GLY A 24 -24.63 17.60 -1.54
CA GLY A 24 -24.03 18.16 -2.76
C GLY A 24 -22.57 18.54 -2.52
N GLY A 25 -21.67 17.58 -2.69
CA GLY A 25 -20.24 17.76 -2.51
C GLY A 25 -19.66 18.86 -3.40
N CYS A 26 -18.94 19.78 -2.77
CA CYS A 26 -17.86 20.47 -3.45
C CYS A 26 -16.73 19.46 -3.60
N SER A 27 -16.38 19.09 -4.83
CA SER A 27 -15.13 18.40 -5.15
C SER A 27 -13.94 19.35 -4.96
N SER A 28 -13.77 19.87 -3.75
CA SER A 28 -12.46 20.24 -3.24
C SER A 28 -11.70 18.92 -3.19
N GLY A 29 -10.57 18.83 -3.92
CA GLY A 29 -9.77 17.61 -3.95
C GLY A 29 -9.30 17.17 -2.55
N PRO A 30 -8.42 16.16 -2.45
CA PRO A 30 -8.00 15.59 -1.18
C PRO A 30 -7.51 16.68 -0.23
N SER A 31 -7.91 16.57 1.04
CA SER A 31 -7.52 17.47 2.11
C SER A 31 -6.04 17.28 2.46
N ASP A 32 -5.46 18.22 3.20
CA ASP A 32 -4.07 18.10 3.66
C ASP A 32 -3.86 16.86 4.55
N ALA A 33 -4.89 16.46 5.32
CA ALA A 33 -4.86 15.25 6.13
C ALA A 33 -4.82 13.98 5.27
N ASP A 34 -5.60 13.95 4.18
CA ASP A 34 -5.60 12.83 3.22
C ASP A 34 -4.23 12.68 2.57
N VAL A 35 -3.66 13.80 2.12
CA VAL A 35 -2.32 13.81 1.49
C VAL A 35 -1.24 13.38 2.48
N ALA A 36 -1.27 13.89 3.73
CA ALA A 36 -0.30 13.52 4.76
C ALA A 36 -0.39 12.03 5.13
N TRP A 37 -1.60 11.49 5.25
CA TRP A 37 -1.80 10.07 5.51
C TRP A 37 -1.30 9.20 4.36
N ALA A 38 -1.65 9.54 3.11
CA ALA A 38 -1.17 8.85 1.92
C ALA A 38 0.36 8.90 1.81
N ASP A 39 0.97 10.05 2.12
CA ASP A 39 2.42 10.22 2.15
C ASP A 39 3.09 9.29 3.17
N GLY A 40 2.54 9.20 4.40
CA GLY A 40 3.03 8.27 5.42
C GLY A 40 2.89 6.80 5.00
N LEU A 41 1.79 6.44 4.34
CA LEU A 41 1.60 5.10 3.79
C LEU A 41 2.67 4.76 2.74
N CYS A 42 2.89 5.64 1.77
CA CYS A 42 3.92 5.45 0.75
C CYS A 42 5.35 5.46 1.33
N SER A 43 5.62 6.29 2.33
CA SER A 43 6.89 6.31 3.07
C SER A 43 7.18 4.97 3.73
N SER A 44 6.15 4.35 4.33
CA SER A 44 6.25 3.03 4.94
C SER A 44 6.62 1.97 3.91
N ILE A 45 6.17 2.08 2.66
CA ILE A 45 6.50 1.14 1.57
C ILE A 45 7.91 1.36 1.04
N LEU A 46 8.33 2.61 0.85
CA LEU A 46 9.64 2.96 0.28
C LEU A 46 10.81 2.31 1.01
N THR A 47 10.74 2.22 2.34
CA THR A 47 11.80 1.61 3.17
C THR A 47 12.06 0.15 2.77
N PHE A 48 10.99 -0.61 2.51
CA PHE A 48 11.11 -1.98 2.03
C PHE A 48 11.61 -2.02 0.58
N THR A 49 11.05 -1.19 -0.30
CA THR A 49 11.43 -1.13 -1.72
C THR A 49 12.93 -0.85 -1.90
N ASP A 50 13.50 0.05 -1.10
CA ASP A 50 14.94 0.36 -1.15
C ASP A 50 15.80 -0.84 -0.70
N ALA A 51 15.34 -1.60 0.30
CA ALA A 51 16.06 -2.77 0.79
C ALA A 51 16.10 -3.92 -0.23
N VAL A 52 14.97 -4.24 -0.86
CA VAL A 52 14.92 -5.35 -1.84
C VAL A 52 15.65 -5.04 -3.14
N LYS A 53 15.79 -3.77 -3.51
CA LYS A 53 16.54 -3.33 -4.70
C LYS A 53 18.05 -3.48 -4.55
N THR A 54 18.54 -3.54 -3.32
CA THR A 54 19.97 -3.74 -3.06
C THR A 54 20.34 -5.16 -3.42
N GLN A 55 20.98 -5.38 -4.56
CA GLN A 55 21.28 -6.72 -5.05
C GLN A 55 22.19 -7.49 -4.08
N PRO A 56 21.92 -8.78 -3.79
CA PRO A 56 22.79 -9.57 -2.93
C PRO A 56 24.18 -9.72 -3.54
N ASN A 57 25.22 -9.59 -2.71
CA ASN A 57 26.57 -9.95 -3.11
C ASN A 57 26.75 -11.47 -3.00
N ILE A 58 26.64 -12.17 -4.12
CA ILE A 58 26.80 -13.63 -4.20
C ILE A 58 28.18 -13.95 -4.75
N ASP A 59 29.04 -14.54 -3.93
CA ASP A 59 30.35 -15.03 -4.35
C ASP A 59 30.21 -16.42 -4.97
N SER A 60 30.11 -16.48 -6.29
CA SER A 60 29.98 -17.74 -7.03
C SER A 60 31.25 -18.61 -7.01
N SER A 61 32.39 -18.09 -6.55
CA SER A 61 33.63 -18.84 -6.44
C SER A 61 33.73 -19.63 -5.12
N ASN A 62 32.87 -19.34 -4.15
CA ASN A 62 32.85 -19.98 -2.84
C ASN A 62 31.40 -20.31 -2.43
N PRO A 63 30.98 -21.59 -2.54
CA PRO A 63 29.64 -22.05 -2.18
C PRO A 63 29.13 -21.61 -0.81
N ASP A 64 29.97 -21.67 0.23
CA ASP A 64 29.60 -21.25 1.58
C ASP A 64 29.34 -19.73 1.63
N LYS A 65 30.15 -18.95 0.91
CA LYS A 65 29.97 -17.50 0.79
C LYS A 65 28.77 -17.12 -0.05
N ALA A 66 28.44 -17.89 -1.09
CA ALA A 66 27.20 -17.71 -1.86
C ALA A 66 25.96 -17.91 -0.98
N ILE A 67 25.90 -19.01 -0.22
CA ILE A 67 24.82 -19.30 0.73
C ILE A 67 24.73 -18.21 1.80
N GLN A 68 25.86 -17.83 2.40
CA GLN A 68 25.92 -16.79 3.41
C GLN A 68 25.38 -15.46 2.87
N GLY A 69 25.87 -15.02 1.70
CA GLY A 69 25.46 -13.76 1.08
C GLY A 69 23.96 -13.71 0.77
N LEU A 70 23.38 -14.82 0.28
CA LEU A 70 21.94 -14.88 0.03
C LEU A 70 21.13 -14.89 1.33
N SER A 71 21.58 -15.65 2.35
CA SER A 71 20.95 -15.67 3.68
C SER A 71 20.94 -14.29 4.33
N ASP A 72 22.04 -13.55 4.25
CA ASP A 72 22.17 -12.20 4.81
C ASP A 72 21.25 -11.20 4.09
N TYR A 73 21.16 -11.30 2.77
CA TYR A 73 20.22 -10.51 1.98
C TYR A 73 18.76 -10.78 2.35
N LEU A 74 18.35 -12.06 2.43
CA LEU A 74 16.99 -12.43 2.83
C LEU A 74 16.66 -11.96 4.25
N GLY A 75 17.62 -12.02 5.18
CA GLY A 75 17.47 -11.48 6.53
C GLY A 75 17.30 -9.96 6.55
N THR A 76 18.06 -9.24 5.73
CA THR A 76 17.93 -7.78 5.56
C THR A 76 16.57 -7.41 4.96
N ALA A 77 16.15 -8.12 3.91
CA ALA A 77 14.85 -7.93 3.28
C ALA A 77 13.69 -8.20 4.26
N SER A 78 13.75 -9.30 5.03
CA SER A 78 12.77 -9.63 6.08
C SER A 78 12.67 -8.52 7.14
N THR A 79 13.81 -7.98 7.58
CA THR A 79 13.87 -6.88 8.54
C THR A 79 13.24 -5.60 7.97
N ALA A 80 13.52 -5.28 6.71
CA ALA A 80 12.94 -4.11 6.05
C ALA A 80 11.42 -4.23 5.88
N VAL A 81 10.91 -5.42 5.53
CA VAL A 81 9.47 -5.71 5.47
C VAL A 81 8.82 -5.48 6.84
N GLN A 82 9.44 -5.97 7.93
CA GLN A 82 8.95 -5.72 9.29
C GLN A 82 8.89 -4.23 9.60
N GLY A 83 9.94 -3.47 9.25
CA GLY A 83 9.97 -2.01 9.42
C GLY A 83 8.83 -1.29 8.70
N SER A 84 8.46 -1.76 7.50
CA SER A 84 7.28 -1.25 6.77
C SER A 84 5.96 -1.56 7.48
N ILE A 85 5.79 -2.80 7.97
CA ILE A 85 4.59 -3.20 8.75
C ILE A 85 4.45 -2.35 10.01
N ASP A 86 5.55 -2.14 10.72
CA ASP A 86 5.59 -1.34 11.95
C ASP A 86 5.28 0.13 11.67
N SER A 87 5.82 0.68 10.58
CA SER A 87 5.56 2.06 10.15
C SER A 87 4.11 2.28 9.75
N MET A 88 3.50 1.32 9.03
CA MET A 88 2.05 1.34 8.75
C MET A 88 1.21 1.30 10.02
N GLY A 89 1.66 0.57 11.04
CA GLY A 89 1.00 0.54 12.36
C GLY A 89 1.00 1.88 13.10
N LYS A 90 1.86 2.82 12.71
CA LYS A 90 2.01 4.14 13.33
C LYS A 90 1.22 5.26 12.64
N LEU A 91 0.61 5.00 11.47
CA LEU A 91 -0.11 6.01 10.68
C LEU A 91 -1.38 6.52 11.38
N GLY A 92 -1.92 5.76 12.34
CA GLY A 92 -3.24 6.01 12.90
C GLY A 92 -4.37 5.69 11.88
N PRO A 93 -5.63 5.96 12.26
CA PRO A 93 -6.78 5.74 11.38
C PRO A 93 -6.69 6.58 10.11
N SER A 94 -7.13 6.02 8.99
CA SER A 94 -7.22 6.75 7.74
C SER A 94 -8.31 7.82 7.77
N PRO A 95 -8.03 9.05 7.32
CA PRO A 95 -9.06 10.04 7.07
C PRO A 95 -9.84 9.77 5.76
N ILE A 96 -9.37 8.82 4.94
CA ILE A 96 -9.96 8.45 3.66
C ILE A 96 -10.79 7.18 3.83
N ASP A 97 -12.05 7.21 3.38
CA ASP A 97 -12.93 6.03 3.41
C ASP A 97 -12.26 4.83 2.75
N GLY A 98 -12.23 3.70 3.47
CA GLY A 98 -11.60 2.46 3.02
C GLY A 98 -10.06 2.41 3.15
N GLY A 99 -9.40 3.48 3.56
CA GLY A 99 -7.94 3.51 3.72
C GLY A 99 -7.41 2.53 4.79
N ASP A 100 -8.15 2.31 5.87
CA ASP A 100 -7.78 1.32 6.89
C ASP A 100 -7.83 -0.13 6.38
N ALA A 101 -8.78 -0.43 5.48
CA ALA A 101 -8.86 -1.73 4.83
C ALA A 101 -7.66 -1.95 3.90
N VAL A 102 -7.22 -0.90 3.20
CA VAL A 102 -6.00 -0.92 2.38
C VAL A 102 -4.76 -1.18 3.24
N VAL A 103 -4.59 -0.48 4.36
CA VAL A 103 -3.47 -0.72 5.30
C VAL A 103 -3.49 -2.14 5.84
N THR A 104 -4.66 -2.64 6.21
CA THR A 104 -4.82 -4.01 6.73
C THR A 104 -4.41 -5.05 5.69
N GLN A 105 -4.89 -4.91 4.45
CA GLN A 105 -4.55 -5.81 3.36
C GLN A 105 -3.05 -5.77 3.07
N LEU A 106 -2.45 -4.58 3.02
CA LEU A 106 -1.03 -4.41 2.75
C LEU A 106 -0.16 -5.02 3.85
N LYS A 107 -0.50 -4.82 5.12
CA LYS A 107 0.18 -5.46 6.25
C LYS A 107 0.09 -6.99 6.18
N SER A 108 -1.06 -7.53 5.78
CA SER A 108 -1.23 -8.97 5.58
C SER A 108 -0.32 -9.51 4.48
N THR A 109 -0.30 -8.84 3.32
CA THR A 109 0.58 -9.20 2.20
C THR A 109 2.06 -9.15 2.61
N LEU A 110 2.48 -8.06 3.26
CA LEU A 110 3.86 -7.91 3.74
C LEU A 110 4.22 -8.97 4.80
N THR A 111 3.29 -9.36 5.67
CA THR A 111 3.52 -10.44 6.64
C THR A 111 3.78 -11.78 5.93
N SER A 112 3.05 -12.06 4.86
CA SER A 112 3.29 -13.26 4.03
C SER A 112 4.66 -13.20 3.36
N VAL A 113 5.04 -12.07 2.79
CA VAL A 113 6.36 -11.86 2.16
C VAL A 113 7.48 -12.09 3.18
N LYS A 114 7.37 -11.49 4.37
CA LYS A 114 8.35 -11.64 5.44
C LYS A 114 8.55 -13.12 5.79
N SER A 115 7.43 -13.85 5.93
CA SER A 115 7.45 -15.28 6.25
C SER A 115 8.17 -16.09 5.16
N SER A 116 7.93 -15.78 3.89
CA SER A 116 8.62 -16.44 2.77
C SER A 116 10.13 -16.18 2.78
N PHE A 117 10.57 -14.96 3.10
CA PHE A 117 12.01 -14.65 3.26
C PHE A 117 12.64 -15.40 4.44
N ASP A 118 11.97 -15.43 5.58
CA ASP A 118 12.44 -16.15 6.76
C ASP A 118 12.56 -17.66 6.47
N GLN A 119 11.58 -18.23 5.75
CA GLN A 119 11.60 -19.63 5.34
C GLN A 119 12.75 -19.94 4.36
N ALA A 120 12.93 -19.11 3.33
CA ALA A 120 14.03 -19.26 2.38
C ALA A 120 15.39 -19.21 3.09
N ARG A 121 15.55 -18.27 4.04
CA ARG A 121 16.76 -18.17 4.86
C ARG A 121 17.00 -19.43 5.70
N GLN A 122 15.97 -20.01 6.29
CA GLN A 122 16.09 -21.27 7.06
C GLN A 122 16.45 -22.45 6.17
N GLN A 123 15.92 -22.53 4.95
CA GLN A 123 16.27 -23.59 4.00
C GLN A 123 17.77 -23.56 3.63
N LEU A 124 18.31 -22.36 3.40
CA LEU A 124 19.72 -22.15 3.07
C LEU A 124 20.68 -22.65 4.17
N GLN A 125 20.27 -22.65 5.43
CA GLN A 125 21.10 -23.12 6.56
C GLN A 125 21.36 -24.63 6.54
N ASN A 126 20.57 -25.39 5.77
CA ASN A 126 20.61 -26.85 5.75
C ASN A 126 21.20 -27.41 4.44
N VAL A 127 21.74 -26.54 3.56
CA VAL A 127 22.25 -26.93 2.25
C VAL A 127 23.64 -27.54 2.38
N ASP A 128 23.84 -28.70 1.74
CA ASP A 128 25.19 -29.24 1.51
C ASP A 128 25.87 -28.47 0.39
N THR A 129 26.85 -27.65 0.74
CA THR A 129 27.60 -26.81 -0.20
C THR A 129 28.62 -27.60 -1.03
N ASN A 130 28.84 -28.88 -0.73
CA ASN A 130 29.68 -29.78 -1.53
C ASN A 130 28.90 -30.50 -2.64
N ASP A 131 27.57 -30.42 -2.66
CA ASP A 131 26.72 -30.93 -3.74
C ASP A 131 26.29 -29.77 -4.66
N PRO A 132 26.87 -29.66 -5.88
CA PRO A 132 26.53 -28.59 -6.82
C PRO A 132 25.05 -28.55 -7.23
N SER A 133 24.37 -29.71 -7.24
CA SER A 133 22.95 -29.80 -7.59
C SER A 133 22.09 -29.29 -6.44
N ALA A 134 22.41 -29.68 -5.21
CA ALA A 134 21.73 -29.19 -4.01
C ALA A 134 21.91 -27.66 -3.85
N LEU A 135 23.12 -27.16 -4.08
CA LEU A 135 23.44 -25.74 -4.04
C LEU A 135 22.62 -24.93 -5.07
N THR A 136 22.61 -25.39 -6.33
CA THR A 136 21.90 -24.69 -7.42
C THR A 136 20.39 -24.67 -7.17
N GLY A 137 19.83 -25.80 -6.73
CA GLY A 137 18.41 -25.88 -6.36
C GLY A 137 18.07 -24.94 -5.21
N ALA A 138 18.85 -24.96 -4.13
CA ALA A 138 18.60 -24.12 -2.96
C ALA A 138 18.70 -22.62 -3.25
N LEU A 139 19.70 -22.19 -4.04
CA LEU A 139 19.81 -20.79 -4.48
C LEU A 139 18.59 -20.36 -5.30
N THR A 140 18.11 -21.23 -6.19
CA THR A 140 16.93 -20.95 -7.03
C THR A 140 15.65 -20.85 -6.18
N ASP A 141 15.42 -21.80 -5.28
CA ASP A 141 14.26 -21.84 -4.41
C ASP A 141 14.25 -20.66 -3.43
N ALA A 142 15.40 -20.30 -2.89
CA ALA A 142 15.54 -19.16 -1.98
C ALA A 142 15.29 -17.80 -2.64
N LEU A 143 15.38 -17.71 -3.98
CA LEU A 143 15.03 -16.51 -4.74
C LEU A 143 13.54 -16.46 -5.14
N SER A 144 12.79 -17.56 -5.00
CA SER A 144 11.36 -17.64 -5.35
C SER A 144 10.50 -16.56 -4.66
N PRO A 145 10.69 -16.22 -3.37
CA PRO A 145 9.94 -15.14 -2.73
C PRO A 145 10.10 -13.78 -3.42
N LEU A 146 11.28 -13.49 -3.99
CA LEU A 146 11.52 -12.25 -4.75
C LEU A 146 10.74 -12.23 -6.07
N GLN A 147 10.59 -13.38 -6.71
CA GLN A 147 9.78 -13.52 -7.92
C GLN A 147 8.28 -13.43 -7.62
N GLN A 148 7.84 -13.79 -6.41
CA GLN A 148 6.45 -13.60 -5.98
C GLN A 148 6.18 -12.12 -5.70
N LEU A 149 7.14 -11.41 -5.11
CA LEU A 149 7.07 -9.97 -4.89
C LEU A 149 6.86 -9.18 -6.18
N SER A 150 7.60 -9.51 -7.25
CA SER A 150 7.43 -8.83 -8.54
C SER A 150 6.08 -9.11 -9.21
N LYS A 151 5.34 -10.11 -8.73
CA LYS A 151 4.00 -10.48 -9.21
C LYS A 151 2.88 -9.97 -8.30
N LEU A 152 3.20 -9.28 -7.21
CA LEU A 152 2.17 -8.75 -6.32
C LEU A 152 1.29 -7.77 -7.09
N ASP A 153 0.00 -8.09 -7.14
CA ASP A 153 -0.99 -7.22 -7.71
C ASP A 153 -1.26 -6.05 -6.77
N THR A 154 -0.80 -4.87 -7.18
CA THR A 154 -1.01 -3.60 -6.47
C THR A 154 -2.24 -2.86 -6.96
N SER A 155 -2.98 -3.39 -7.94
CA SER A 155 -4.16 -2.74 -8.51
C SER A 155 -5.28 -2.51 -7.48
N GLY A 156 -5.39 -3.37 -6.47
CA GLY A 156 -6.30 -3.20 -5.34
C GLY A 156 -6.00 -1.97 -4.47
N LEU A 157 -4.77 -1.43 -4.52
CA LEU A 157 -4.40 -0.17 -3.87
C LEU A 157 -4.89 1.05 -4.69
N ASN A 158 -5.09 0.87 -6.00
CA ASN A 158 -5.54 1.89 -6.93
C ASN A 158 -7.08 1.92 -7.11
N GLY A 159 -7.82 1.08 -6.39
CA GLY A 159 -9.28 0.95 -6.55
C GLY A 159 -10.10 2.10 -5.93
N ASN A 160 -9.46 3.00 -5.17
CA ASN A 160 -10.12 4.10 -4.48
C ASN A 160 -9.65 5.45 -5.05
N ALA A 161 -10.59 6.17 -5.68
CA ALA A 161 -10.31 7.44 -6.35
C ALA A 161 -9.78 8.51 -5.37
N ASP A 162 -10.23 8.51 -4.12
CA ASP A 162 -9.81 9.48 -3.11
C ASP A 162 -8.41 9.18 -2.59
N ILE A 163 -8.08 7.90 -2.38
CA ILE A 163 -6.71 7.46 -2.08
C ILE A 163 -5.76 7.82 -3.24
N ASN A 164 -6.18 7.57 -4.49
CA ASN A 164 -5.38 7.92 -5.66
C ASN A 164 -5.16 9.43 -5.77
N ALA A 165 -6.20 10.23 -5.52
CA ALA A 165 -6.09 11.68 -5.57
C ALA A 165 -5.12 12.20 -4.49
N ALA A 166 -5.20 11.66 -3.26
CA ALA A 166 -4.29 12.00 -2.18
C ALA A 166 -2.85 11.57 -2.50
N ALA A 167 -2.65 10.34 -2.96
CA ALA A 167 -1.35 9.80 -3.36
C ALA A 167 -0.71 10.60 -4.51
N ALA A 168 -1.49 11.09 -5.47
CA ALA A 168 -0.99 11.93 -6.56
C ALA A 168 -0.35 13.24 -6.08
N LYS A 169 -0.71 13.72 -4.89
CA LYS A 169 -0.13 14.93 -4.27
C LYS A 169 0.94 14.63 -3.21
N ALA A 170 1.07 13.37 -2.79
CA ALA A 170 2.01 12.95 -1.76
C ALA A 170 3.41 12.70 -2.35
N ALA A 171 4.43 13.33 -1.77
CA ALA A 171 5.80 13.30 -2.30
C ALA A 171 6.40 11.88 -2.25
N ASN A 172 6.17 11.13 -1.17
CA ASN A 172 6.65 9.76 -1.05
C ASN A 172 5.95 8.81 -2.03
N CYS A 173 4.67 9.04 -2.35
CA CYS A 173 3.96 8.26 -3.36
C CYS A 173 4.49 8.54 -4.77
N GLN A 174 4.77 9.80 -5.09
CA GLN A 174 5.40 10.18 -6.36
C GLN A 174 6.80 9.55 -6.49
N LYS A 175 7.60 9.57 -5.41
CA LYS A 175 8.90 8.89 -5.38
C LYS A 175 8.74 7.40 -5.64
N LEU A 176 7.79 6.74 -4.97
CA LEU A 176 7.56 5.31 -5.14
C LEU A 176 7.23 4.95 -6.60
N GLN A 177 6.36 5.72 -7.25
CA GLN A 177 5.99 5.55 -8.68
C GLN A 177 7.16 5.70 -9.65
N GLN A 178 8.13 6.56 -9.34
CA GLN A 178 9.33 6.74 -10.17
C GLN A 178 10.32 5.57 -10.04
N THR A 179 10.16 4.76 -9.00
CA THR A 179 11.12 3.71 -8.67
C THR A 179 10.60 2.30 -9.00
N GLY A 180 9.32 2.15 -9.33
CA GLY A 180 8.72 0.90 -9.81
C GLY A 180 8.84 0.78 -11.33
#